data_AF-A0A5E6N4Q1-F1
#
_entry.id   AF-A0A5E6N4Q1-F1
#
_cell.length_a   1.000
_cell.length_b   1.000
_cell.length_c   1.000
_cell.angle_alpha   90.00
_cell.angle_beta   90.00
_cell.angle_gamma   90.00
#
_symmetry.space_group_name_H-M   'P 1'
#
loop_
_entity.id
_entity.type
_entity.pdbx_description
1 polymer ?
#
loop_
_entity_poly.entity_id
_entity_poly.type
_entity_poly.pdbx_seq_one_letter_code
_entity_poly.pdbx_strand_id
1 'polypeptide(L)'
;MLTLNKGNTPDYKRTFAILDGADANKFTLAGNKLTFIATAFEARSDVTYHVNIKATLNAKILPDIIETTEKTITVTVDEAFRITTANVSIPEHTNRTITLATNKDGASFTIWVIRVNSA
;
A
#
# COMPACT_ATOMS: atom_id res chain seq x y z
N MET A 1 4.62 7.15 12.55
CA MET A 1 5.49 6.92 13.72
C MET A 1 4.72 6.07 14.71
N LEU A 2 5.32 4.99 15.21
CA LEU A 2 4.73 4.14 16.23
C LEU A 2 4.84 4.79 17.61
N THR A 3 3.82 4.60 18.42
CA THR A 3 3.69 5.19 19.76
C THR A 3 3.09 4.18 20.72
N LEU A 4 3.29 4.42 22.02
CA LEU A 4 2.59 3.71 23.08
C LEU A 4 1.64 4.67 23.80
N ASN A 5 0.51 4.15 24.27
CA ASN A 5 -0.43 4.88 25.12
C ASN A 5 0.06 5.00 26.58
N LYS A 6 1.15 4.31 26.94
CA LYS A 6 1.79 4.33 28.28
C LYS A 6 3.29 4.61 28.16
N GLY A 7 3.87 5.15 29.23
CA GLY A 7 5.32 5.31 29.34
C GLY A 7 5.88 6.39 28.40
N ASN A 8 5.11 7.46 28.19
CA ASN A 8 5.50 8.62 27.39
C ASN A 8 6.35 9.64 28.18
N THR A 9 6.89 9.25 29.34
CA THR A 9 7.85 10.03 30.11
C THR A 9 9.29 9.63 29.78
N PRO A 10 10.30 10.42 30.19
CA PRO A 10 11.70 10.06 30.04
C PRO A 10 12.14 8.83 30.85
N ASP A 11 11.35 8.40 31.84
CA ASP A 11 11.68 7.30 32.75
C ASP A 11 11.62 5.92 32.08
N TYR A 12 11.01 5.85 30.90
CA TYR A 12 10.85 4.62 30.15
C TYR A 12 11.65 4.62 28.86
N LYS A 13 12.24 3.47 28.55
CA LYS A 13 12.76 3.14 27.22
C LYS A 13 11.67 2.42 26.45
N ARG A 14 11.45 2.84 25.20
CA ARG A 14 10.48 2.25 24.28
C ARG A 14 11.22 1.68 23.08
N THR A 15 10.97 0.43 22.77
CA THR A 15 11.52 -0.21 21.58
C THR A 15 10.43 -0.93 20.81
N PHE A 16 10.57 -0.95 19.49
CA PHE A 16 9.68 -1.65 18.59
C PHE A 16 10.52 -2.65 17.78
N ALA A 17 9.95 -3.80 17.50
CA ALA A 17 10.55 -4.82 16.65
C ALA A 17 9.50 -5.37 15.70
N ILE A 18 9.90 -5.60 14.45
CA ILE A 18 9.14 -6.44 13.52
C ILE A 18 9.35 -7.89 13.97
N LEU A 19 8.25 -8.63 14.09
CA LEU A 19 8.27 -10.07 14.26
C LEU A 19 8.24 -10.75 12.90
N ASP A 20 8.73 -11.98 12.82
CA ASP A 20 8.69 -12.78 11.60
C ASP A 20 7.25 -12.98 11.10
N GLY A 21 7.11 -13.12 9.79
CA GLY A 21 5.82 -13.28 9.11
C GLY A 21 5.99 -13.24 7.60
N ALA A 22 4.96 -13.68 6.87
CA ALA A 22 5.02 -13.80 5.40
C ALA A 22 5.38 -12.49 4.70
N ASP A 23 4.84 -11.36 5.18
CA ASP A 23 5.09 -10.03 4.59
C ASP A 23 6.10 -9.20 5.38
N ALA A 24 6.77 -9.74 6.41
CA ALA A 24 7.68 -8.97 7.27
C ALA A 24 8.80 -8.28 6.45
N ASN A 25 9.26 -8.94 5.39
CA ASN A 25 10.25 -8.40 4.45
C ASN A 25 9.73 -7.23 3.58
N LYS A 26 8.43 -6.91 3.63
CA LYS A 26 7.80 -5.75 2.99
C LYS A 26 7.75 -4.53 3.91
N PHE A 27 8.33 -4.61 5.11
CA PHE A 27 8.38 -3.51 6.06
C PHE A 27 9.81 -3.28 6.54
N THR A 28 10.12 -2.03 6.84
CA THR A 28 11.35 -1.64 7.51
C THR A 28 11.01 -0.82 8.75
N LEU A 29 11.84 -0.94 9.78
CA LEU A 29 11.65 -0.25 11.05
C LEU A 29 12.94 0.45 11.46
N ALA A 30 12.93 1.78 11.46
CA ALA A 30 14.02 2.60 11.94
C ALA A 30 13.58 3.30 13.24
N GLY A 31 14.02 2.78 14.39
CA GLY A 31 13.54 3.23 15.70
C GLY A 31 12.04 2.97 15.86
N ASN A 32 11.22 4.02 15.80
CA ASN A 32 9.75 3.92 15.81
C ASN A 32 9.11 4.26 14.45
N LYS A 33 9.90 4.46 13.40
CA LYS A 33 9.39 4.72 12.05
C LYS A 33 9.22 3.41 11.30
N LEU A 34 8.00 2.90 11.29
CA LEU A 34 7.59 1.81 10.41
C LEU A 34 7.37 2.36 8.99
N THR A 35 8.00 1.73 8.01
CA THR A 35 7.89 2.07 6.59
C THR A 35 7.51 0.83 5.81
N PHE A 36 6.45 0.90 5.02
CA PHE A 36 6.06 -0.14 4.08
C PHE A 36 6.82 0.06 2.75
N ILE A 37 7.38 -1.02 2.20
CA ILE A 37 8.12 -1.01 0.93
C ILE A 37 7.34 -1.76 -0.16
N ALA A 38 6.78 -1.02 -1.12
CA ALA A 38 6.13 -1.59 -2.29
C ALA A 38 7.17 -1.75 -3.41
N THR A 39 7.44 -2.99 -3.84
CA THR A 39 8.49 -3.28 -4.85
C THR A 39 7.97 -3.27 -6.29
N ALA A 40 6.68 -3.47 -6.51
CA ALA A 40 5.95 -3.19 -7.75
C ALA A 40 4.47 -3.47 -7.47
N PHE A 41 3.57 -2.62 -7.95
CA PHE A 41 2.13 -2.89 -7.98
C PHE A 41 1.84 -3.84 -9.15
N GLU A 42 2.39 -5.05 -9.10
CA GLU A 42 1.90 -6.10 -9.98
C GLU A 42 0.43 -6.31 -9.63
N ALA A 43 -0.44 -6.46 -10.63
CA ALA A 43 -1.86 -6.73 -10.46
C ALA A 43 -2.02 -8.10 -9.77
N ARG A 44 -1.84 -8.13 -8.45
CA ARG A 44 -2.07 -9.29 -7.60
C ARG A 44 -3.50 -9.19 -7.08
N SER A 45 -4.16 -10.34 -7.00
CA SER A 45 -5.47 -10.45 -6.38
C SER A 45 -5.42 -10.11 -4.88
N ASP A 46 -4.28 -10.34 -4.24
CA ASP A 46 -4.03 -9.95 -2.85
C ASP A 46 -3.16 -8.69 -2.79
N VAL A 47 -3.79 -7.60 -2.37
CA VAL A 47 -3.20 -6.27 -2.18
C VAL A 47 -3.03 -5.92 -0.70
N THR A 48 -3.24 -6.90 0.19
CA THR A 48 -3.18 -6.70 1.64
C THR A 48 -1.90 -7.29 2.20
N TYR A 49 -1.20 -6.50 3.02
CA TYR A 49 0.06 -6.87 3.66
C TYR A 49 -0.06 -6.75 5.17
N HIS A 50 0.55 -7.69 5.90
CA HIS A 50 0.46 -7.74 7.35
C HIS A 50 1.84 -7.73 8.01
N VAL A 51 2.01 -6.94 9.07
CA VAL A 51 3.21 -7.00 9.90
C VAL A 51 2.85 -7.02 11.37
N ASN A 52 3.42 -7.99 12.09
CA ASN A 52 3.32 -8.05 13.55
C ASN A 52 4.43 -7.23 14.16
N ILE A 53 4.04 -6.26 15.00
CA ILE A 53 4.97 -5.40 15.72
C ILE A 53 4.91 -5.73 17.20
N LYS A 54 6.05 -6.09 17.77
CA LYS A 54 6.24 -6.15 19.22
C LYS A 54 6.70 -4.80 19.72
N ALA A 55 5.96 -4.24 20.68
CA ALA A 55 6.40 -3.09 21.44
C ALA A 55 6.89 -3.54 22.82
N THR A 56 7.95 -2.92 23.30
CA THR A 56 8.53 -3.18 24.63
C THR A 56 8.69 -1.86 25.36
N LEU A 57 8.17 -1.82 26.57
CA LEU A 57 8.31 -0.74 27.52
C LEU A 57 9.17 -1.23 28.68
N ASN A 58 10.30 -0.57 28.92
CA ASN A 58 11.23 -0.91 30.01
C ASN A 58 11.44 0.31 30.90
N ALA A 59 11.29 0.15 32.22
CA ALA A 59 11.55 1.20 33.19
C ALA A 59 13.06 1.39 33.39
N LYS A 60 13.60 2.59 33.12
CA LYS A 60 15.05 2.84 33.18
C LYS A 60 15.63 2.70 34.58
N ILE A 61 14.85 3.04 35.61
CA ILE A 61 15.28 3.00 37.01
C ILE A 61 15.12 1.61 37.63
N LEU A 62 14.18 0.81 37.11
CA LEU A 62 13.88 -0.55 37.56
C LEU A 62 13.88 -1.48 36.34
N PRO A 63 15.07 -1.88 35.84
CA PRO A 63 15.22 -2.52 34.52
C PRO A 63 14.51 -3.88 34.37
N ASP A 64 14.16 -4.51 35.49
CA ASP A 64 13.41 -5.77 35.54
C ASP A 64 11.91 -5.58 35.26
N ILE A 65 11.41 -4.34 35.30
CA ILE A 65 10.02 -4.03 34.93
C ILE A 65 9.96 -3.85 33.40
N ILE A 66 9.52 -4.92 32.74
CA ILE A 66 9.35 -4.99 31.29
C ILE A 66 7.91 -5.35 30.96
N GLU A 67 7.27 -4.50 30.15
CA GLU A 67 5.95 -4.77 29.59
C GLU A 67 6.08 -4.93 28.07
N THR A 68 5.42 -5.95 27.52
CA THR A 68 5.41 -6.17 26.08
C THR A 68 4.00 -6.36 25.56
N THR A 69 3.75 -5.88 24.36
CA THR A 69 2.49 -6.12 23.64
C THR A 69 2.78 -6.30 22.16
N GLU A 70 1.89 -7.00 21.46
CA GLU A 70 1.99 -7.27 20.04
C GLU A 70 0.75 -6.76 19.32
N LYS A 71 0.95 -6.20 18.13
CA LYS A 71 -0.14 -5.72 17.29
C LYS A 71 0.17 -6.01 15.83
N THR A 72 -0.83 -6.51 15.12
CA THR A 72 -0.80 -6.62 13.66
C THR A 72 -1.19 -5.28 13.04
N ILE A 73 -0.34 -4.79 12.15
CA ILE A 73 -0.65 -3.65 11.27
C ILE A 73 -0.96 -4.21 9.89
N THR A 74 -2.10 -3.81 9.34
CA THR A 74 -2.53 -4.17 7.99
C THR A 74 -2.37 -2.97 7.07
N VAL A 75 -1.76 -3.18 5.91
CA VAL A 75 -1.65 -2.19 4.84
C VAL A 75 -2.33 -2.77 3.61
N THR A 76 -3.36 -2.08 3.14
CA THR A 76 -4.00 -2.39 1.86
C THR A 76 -3.55 -1.37 0.84
N VAL A 77 -3.06 -1.86 -0.29
CA VAL A 77 -2.68 -1.03 -1.42
C VAL A 77 -3.86 -0.96 -2.38
N ASP A 78 -4.25 0.26 -2.78
CA ASP A 78 -5.22 0.44 -3.84
C ASP A 78 -4.52 1.01 -5.08
N GLU A 79 -4.80 0.41 -6.24
CA GLU A 79 -4.38 0.96 -7.51
C GLU A 79 -5.53 1.75 -8.14
N ALA A 80 -5.21 2.96 -8.60
CA ALA A 80 -6.15 3.78 -9.36
C ALA A 80 -6.61 3.03 -10.61
N PHE A 81 -7.86 3.23 -11.01
CA PHE A 81 -8.37 2.69 -12.26
C PHE A 81 -7.61 3.28 -13.45
N ARG A 82 -7.21 2.43 -14.40
CA ARG A 82 -6.44 2.81 -15.59
C ARG A 82 -7.04 2.15 -16.82
N ILE A 83 -7.14 2.94 -17.88
CA ILE A 83 -7.42 2.48 -19.24
C ILE A 83 -6.14 2.70 -20.04
N THR A 84 -5.68 1.67 -20.72
CA THR A 84 -4.47 1.72 -21.54
C THR A 84 -4.77 1.27 -22.96
N THR A 85 -4.00 1.80 -23.91
CA THR A 85 -4.01 1.36 -25.30
C THR A 85 -2.61 1.48 -25.85
N ALA A 86 -2.26 0.66 -26.84
CA ALA A 86 -1.01 0.81 -27.56
C ALA A 86 -1.05 2.08 -28.42
N ASN A 87 0.13 2.55 -28.86
CA ASN A 87 0.17 3.62 -29.86
C ASN A 87 -0.57 3.18 -31.13
N VAL A 88 -1.50 4.00 -31.61
CA VAL A 88 -2.30 3.71 -32.80
C VAL A 88 -1.99 4.74 -33.88
N SER A 89 -1.57 4.29 -35.06
CA SER A 89 -1.44 5.13 -36.26
C SER A 89 -2.42 4.64 -37.32
N ILE A 90 -3.39 5.48 -37.68
CA ILE A 90 -4.50 5.12 -38.55
C ILE A 90 -4.42 5.97 -39.82
N PRO A 91 -4.37 5.37 -41.02
CA PRO A 91 -4.53 6.12 -42.26
C PRO A 91 -5.85 6.88 -42.27
N GLU A 92 -5.82 8.09 -42.82
CA GLU A 92 -7.02 8.90 -42.99
C GLU A 92 -8.12 8.12 -43.74
N HIS A 93 -9.38 8.38 -43.38
CA HIS A 93 -10.57 7.77 -43.99
C HIS A 93 -10.68 6.24 -43.89
N THR A 94 -9.99 5.60 -42.94
CA THR A 94 -10.14 4.17 -42.68
C THR A 94 -10.84 3.90 -41.35
N ASN A 95 -11.82 3.00 -41.36
CA ASN A 95 -12.45 2.51 -40.13
C ASN A 95 -11.49 1.60 -39.37
N ARG A 96 -11.47 1.71 -38.04
CA ARG A 96 -10.69 0.78 -37.21
C ARG A 96 -11.24 0.60 -35.82
N THR A 97 -10.93 -0.56 -35.25
CA THR A 97 -11.17 -0.91 -33.85
C THR A 97 -9.91 -0.61 -33.04
N ILE A 98 -10.05 0.10 -31.92
CA ILE A 98 -9.00 0.32 -30.94
C ILE A 98 -9.30 -0.57 -29.73
N THR A 99 -8.38 -1.47 -29.40
CA THR A 99 -8.47 -2.27 -28.18
C THR A 99 -8.04 -1.41 -26.99
N LEU A 100 -8.89 -1.37 -25.97
CA LEU A 100 -8.60 -0.78 -24.67
C LEU A 100 -8.44 -1.91 -23.66
N ALA A 101 -7.42 -1.82 -22.81
CA ALA A 101 -7.22 -2.73 -21.69
C ALA A 101 -7.41 -1.98 -20.36
N THR A 102 -7.99 -2.64 -19.38
CA THR A 102 -8.20 -2.12 -18.04
C THR A 102 -7.51 -2.96 -17.00
N ASN A 103 -7.16 -2.33 -15.89
CA ASN A 103 -6.59 -3.00 -14.74
C ASN A 103 -7.64 -3.57 -13.76
N LYS A 104 -8.93 -3.35 -14.05
CA LYS A 104 -10.06 -3.89 -13.29
C LYS A 104 -11.03 -4.60 -14.22
N ASP A 105 -11.56 -5.73 -13.77
CA ASP A 105 -12.56 -6.52 -14.47
C ASP A 105 -13.93 -5.82 -14.49
N GLY A 106 -14.78 -6.18 -15.46
CA GLY A 106 -16.16 -5.70 -15.54
C GLY A 106 -16.32 -4.21 -15.86
N ALA A 107 -15.25 -3.54 -16.29
CA ALA A 107 -15.29 -2.12 -16.64
C ALA A 107 -16.16 -1.88 -17.89
N SER A 108 -17.01 -0.85 -17.82
CA SER A 108 -17.89 -0.41 -18.92
C SER A 108 -17.59 1.03 -19.28
N PHE A 109 -17.65 1.36 -20.58
CA PHE A 109 -17.33 2.69 -21.10
C PHE A 109 -18.44 3.22 -21.98
N THR A 110 -18.69 4.52 -21.87
CA THR A 110 -19.55 5.26 -22.79
C THR A 110 -18.67 6.28 -23.52
N ILE A 111 -18.51 6.10 -24.83
CA ILE A 111 -17.79 7.04 -25.67
C ILE A 111 -18.81 7.92 -26.38
N TRP A 112 -18.83 9.21 -26.04
CA TRP A 112 -19.66 10.19 -26.74
C TRP A 112 -18.92 10.71 -27.96
N VAL A 113 -19.52 10.55 -29.14
CA VAL A 113 -19.04 11.16 -30.38
C VAL A 113 -19.93 12.35 -30.70
N ILE A 114 -19.36 13.55 -30.76
CA ILE A 114 -20.05 14.73 -31.30
C ILE A 114 -19.98 14.62 -32.83
N ARG A 115 -21.15 14.52 -33.49
CA ARG A 115 -21.19 14.68 -34.95
C ARG A 115 -21.20 16.17 -35.27
N VAL A 116 -20.21 16.62 -36.04
CA VAL A 116 -20.28 17.94 -36.67
C VAL A 116 -21.15 17.77 -37.92
N ASN A 117 -22.35 18.33 -37.92
CA ASN A 117 -23.15 18.41 -39.13
C ASN A 117 -22.60 19.55 -39.99
N SER A 118 -22.16 19.25 -41.21
CA SER A 118 -21.81 20.27 -42.19
C SER A 118 -23.06 21.04 -42.62
N ALA A 119 -22.94 22.37 -42.67
CA ALA A 119 -23.98 23.28 -43.17
C ALA A 119 -24.21 23.15 -44.68
#